data_AF-U2Q879-F1
#
_entry.id   AF-U2Q879-F1
#
_cell.length_a   1.000
_cell.length_b   1.000
_cell.length_c   1.000
_cell.angle_alpha   90.00
_cell.angle_beta   90.00
_cell.angle_gamma   90.00
#
_symmetry.space_group_name_H-M   'P 1'
#
loop_
_entity.id
_entity.type
_entity.pdbx_description
1 polymer ?
#
loop_
_entity_poly.entity_id
_entity_poly.type
_entity_poly.pdbx_seq_one_letter_code
_entity_poly.pdbx_strand_id
1 'polypeptide(L)'
;MSGRSALGRALLGALAVALAAPLAACSPSGPSSADDALAVLDSSIAAGDRERFDTALDRTVPQSTRDMWWSNLGRLSDVDFERTGDGWRVRWSVPGERAVATEAVSIATACAGSVCRITGIGAASGPAPAWLVEPTDVVSVDGAVLIVGRGAPDLSAAASVASSAARDAGMSLLTVDPDAPLVLEVPAADSTYALVTGMSAARTQGLGALTQREGGAPRIVVNPARAGQWSPSQANMLLTHESVHWRLSDLGAPVGGNEWVSEGLAEWLGLPRDADEAAAS
;
A
#
# COMPACT_ATOMS: atom_id res chain seq x y z
N MET A 1 39.88 -88.78 3.17
CA MET A 1 38.53 -88.15 3.19
C MET A 1 38.20 -87.90 4.65
N SER A 2 38.58 -86.72 5.17
CA SER A 2 37.70 -85.56 5.41
C SER A 2 36.45 -85.91 6.21
N GLY A 3 36.19 -85.39 7.40
CA GLY A 3 36.90 -84.38 8.18
C GLY A 3 35.98 -83.82 9.27
N ARG A 4 36.53 -83.76 10.50
CA ARG A 4 36.34 -82.77 11.60
C ARG A 4 34.90 -82.46 12.07
N SER A 5 34.53 -82.77 13.33
CA SER A 5 34.87 -82.05 14.59
C SER A 5 34.29 -80.64 14.64
N ALA A 6 33.80 -80.07 15.75
CA ALA A 6 33.44 -80.50 17.10
C ALA A 6 32.75 -79.30 17.78
N LEU A 7 31.89 -79.60 18.76
CA LEU A 7 31.57 -78.86 20.00
C LEU A 7 32.12 -77.43 20.21
N GLY A 8 31.28 -76.53 20.74
CA GLY A 8 31.78 -75.39 21.54
C GLY A 8 30.74 -74.33 21.93
N ARG A 9 30.44 -74.25 23.23
CA ARG A 9 29.71 -73.17 23.94
C ARG A 9 30.27 -71.76 23.66
N ALA A 10 29.42 -70.73 23.59
CA ALA A 10 29.69 -69.35 24.06
C ALA A 10 28.41 -68.48 23.96
N LEU A 11 27.83 -68.08 25.10
CA LEU A 11 27.86 -66.71 25.67
C LEU A 11 26.82 -65.72 25.10
N LEU A 12 25.85 -65.41 25.95
CA LEU A 12 25.36 -64.07 26.30
C LEU A 12 25.99 -62.90 25.52
N GLY A 13 25.18 -62.20 24.72
CA GLY A 13 25.57 -60.93 24.12
C GLY A 13 24.59 -60.43 23.09
N ALA A 14 23.45 -59.87 23.53
CA ALA A 14 22.64 -58.98 22.69
C ALA A 14 21.68 -58.14 23.56
N LEU A 15 22.21 -57.42 24.54
CA LEU A 15 21.59 -56.20 25.07
C LEU A 15 22.38 -55.03 24.49
N ALA A 16 21.67 -53.97 24.07
CA ALA A 16 22.16 -52.74 23.44
C ALA A 16 22.27 -52.75 21.90
N VAL A 17 21.12 -52.86 21.23
CA VAL A 17 20.86 -52.02 20.05
C VAL A 17 19.97 -50.88 20.54
N ALA A 18 20.61 -49.94 21.23
CA ALA A 18 20.01 -48.67 21.59
C ALA A 18 19.94 -47.80 20.33
N LEU A 19 18.75 -47.24 20.12
CA LEU A 19 18.43 -46.03 19.38
C LEU A 19 19.65 -45.26 18.83
N ALA A 20 19.96 -45.48 17.56
CA ALA A 20 20.55 -44.45 16.71
C ALA A 20 19.47 -44.01 15.72
N ALA A 21 18.38 -43.45 16.25
CA ALA A 21 17.58 -42.55 15.44
C ALA A 21 18.49 -41.36 15.09
N PRO A 22 18.72 -41.03 13.81
CA PRO A 22 19.38 -39.78 13.52
C PRO A 22 18.47 -38.70 14.09
N LEU A 23 18.97 -37.98 15.10
CA LEU A 23 18.56 -36.61 15.36
C LEU A 23 18.95 -35.83 14.10
N ALA A 24 18.18 -35.97 13.03
CA ALA A 24 17.98 -34.90 12.09
C ALA A 24 17.34 -33.80 12.94
N ALA A 25 18.19 -33.02 13.60
CA ALA A 25 17.79 -31.72 14.11
C ALA A 25 17.09 -31.08 12.93
N CYS A 26 15.77 -30.89 13.04
CA CYS A 26 15.02 -30.09 12.09
C CYS A 26 15.78 -28.77 12.02
N SER A 27 16.60 -28.59 10.99
CA SER A 27 17.18 -27.30 10.70
C SER A 27 16.01 -26.34 10.69
N PRO A 28 16.05 -25.25 11.47
CA PRO A 28 14.90 -24.38 11.60
C PRO A 28 14.51 -23.94 10.18
N SER A 29 13.37 -24.45 9.73
CA SER A 29 12.84 -24.20 8.40
C SER A 29 12.32 -22.76 8.41
N GLY A 30 13.03 -21.88 7.74
CA GLY A 30 12.70 -20.47 7.70
C GLY A 30 13.58 -19.73 6.70
N PRO A 31 13.22 -18.49 6.38
CA PRO A 31 14.00 -17.69 5.45
C PRO A 31 15.43 -17.51 5.96
N SER A 32 16.42 -17.68 5.08
CA SER A 32 17.84 -17.69 5.48
C SER A 32 18.52 -16.33 5.31
N SER A 33 17.82 -15.38 4.69
CA SER A 33 18.27 -14.01 4.42
C SER A 33 17.09 -13.04 4.50
N ALA A 34 17.38 -11.74 4.42
CA ALA A 34 16.35 -10.70 4.29
C ALA A 34 15.54 -10.86 2.99
N ASP A 35 16.23 -11.17 1.88
CA ASP A 35 15.61 -11.37 0.57
C ASP A 35 14.67 -12.59 0.60
N ASP A 36 15.06 -13.69 1.27
CA ASP A 36 14.19 -14.85 1.45
C ASP A 36 12.96 -14.52 2.31
N ALA A 37 13.14 -13.73 3.38
CA ALA A 37 12.04 -13.36 4.27
C ALA A 37 10.99 -12.53 3.52
N LEU A 38 11.42 -11.69 2.60
CA LEU A 38 10.53 -10.91 1.74
C LEU A 38 9.89 -11.77 0.65
N ALA A 39 10.63 -12.68 0.02
CA ALA A 39 10.02 -13.63 -0.91
C ALA A 39 8.91 -14.47 -0.23
N VAL A 40 9.08 -14.81 1.06
CA VAL A 40 8.01 -15.44 1.85
C VAL A 40 6.85 -14.48 2.09
N LEU A 41 7.11 -13.21 2.42
CA LEU A 41 6.10 -12.16 2.58
C LEU A 41 5.28 -11.98 1.29
N ASP A 42 5.93 -11.72 0.15
CA ASP A 42 5.30 -11.51 -1.16
C ASP A 42 4.45 -12.70 -1.58
N SER A 43 5.03 -13.91 -1.52
CA SER A 43 4.31 -15.14 -1.87
C SER A 43 3.12 -15.41 -0.95
N SER A 44 3.20 -15.02 0.32
CA SER A 44 2.08 -15.17 1.27
C SER A 44 0.93 -14.21 0.99
N ILE A 45 1.23 -12.96 0.59
CA ILE A 45 0.25 -11.96 0.20
C ILE A 45 -0.47 -12.43 -1.07
N ALA A 46 0.29 -12.81 -2.11
CA ALA A 46 -0.26 -13.31 -3.36
C ALA A 46 -1.12 -14.58 -3.20
N ALA A 47 -0.78 -15.44 -2.23
CA ALA A 47 -1.54 -16.66 -1.95
C ALA A 47 -2.71 -16.48 -0.97
N GLY A 48 -2.84 -15.31 -0.32
CA GLY A 48 -3.81 -15.14 0.77
C GLY A 48 -3.52 -16.04 2.00
N ASP A 49 -2.26 -16.42 2.21
CA ASP A 49 -1.83 -17.31 3.29
C ASP A 49 -1.35 -16.53 4.54
N ARG A 50 -2.27 -16.34 5.50
CA ARG A 50 -1.99 -15.61 6.74
C ARG A 50 -0.91 -16.28 7.59
N GLU A 51 -0.91 -17.61 7.67
CA GLU A 51 0.03 -18.33 8.52
C GLU A 51 1.46 -18.15 7.99
N ARG A 52 1.62 -18.29 6.67
CA ARG A 52 2.91 -18.04 6.01
C ARG A 52 3.34 -16.58 6.10
N PHE A 53 2.41 -15.63 6.01
CA PHE A 53 2.69 -14.21 6.25
C PHE A 53 3.30 -13.99 7.64
N ASP A 54 2.67 -14.53 8.68
CA ASP A 54 3.18 -14.44 10.05
C ASP A 54 4.56 -15.13 10.22
N THR A 55 4.90 -16.11 9.37
CA THR A 55 6.21 -16.76 9.39
C THR A 55 7.33 -15.91 8.79
N ALA A 56 7.05 -14.91 7.95
CA ALA A 56 8.05 -13.96 7.47
C ALA A 56 8.43 -12.93 8.56
N LEU A 57 7.52 -12.69 9.51
CA LEU A 57 7.65 -11.66 10.53
C LEU A 57 8.26 -12.22 11.81
N ASP A 58 9.02 -11.36 12.49
CA ASP A 58 9.53 -11.63 13.83
C ASP A 58 8.44 -11.38 14.88
N ARG A 59 8.49 -12.12 15.99
CA ARG A 59 7.49 -11.99 17.07
C ARG A 59 7.56 -10.65 17.81
N THR A 60 8.65 -9.91 17.65
CA THR A 60 8.79 -8.54 18.16
C THR A 60 7.86 -7.54 17.48
N VAL A 61 7.40 -7.81 16.26
CA VAL A 61 6.35 -6.99 15.61
C VAL A 61 5.05 -7.18 16.41
N PRO A 62 4.38 -6.12 16.89
CA PRO A 62 3.13 -6.26 17.64
C PRO A 62 2.06 -7.00 16.82
N GLN A 63 1.24 -7.84 17.47
CA GLN A 63 0.18 -8.59 16.78
C GLN A 63 -0.80 -7.63 16.06
N SER A 64 -1.16 -6.51 16.69
CA SER A 64 -2.02 -5.48 16.09
C SER A 64 -1.45 -4.91 14.78
N THR A 65 -0.12 -4.71 14.71
CA THR A 65 0.55 -4.25 13.48
C THR A 65 0.50 -5.31 12.39
N ARG A 66 0.72 -6.59 12.73
CA ARG A 66 0.63 -7.70 11.77
C ARG A 66 -0.79 -7.86 11.24
N ASP A 67 -1.79 -7.73 12.11
CA ASP A 67 -3.20 -7.82 11.74
C ASP A 67 -3.61 -6.65 10.84
N MET A 68 -3.13 -5.44 11.15
CA MET A 68 -3.33 -4.26 10.31
C MET A 68 -2.73 -4.45 8.91
N TRP A 69 -1.43 -4.78 8.82
CA TRP A 69 -0.77 -4.97 7.51
C TRP A 69 -1.48 -6.03 6.68
N TRP A 70 -1.79 -7.19 7.26
CA TRP A 70 -2.52 -8.24 6.55
C TRP A 70 -3.89 -7.80 6.05
N SER A 71 -4.68 -7.16 6.92
CA SER A 71 -6.01 -6.64 6.56
C SER A 71 -5.93 -5.61 5.44
N ASN A 72 -4.93 -4.72 5.47
CA ASN A 72 -4.79 -3.67 4.48
C ASN A 72 -4.29 -4.23 3.14
N LEU A 73 -3.23 -5.04 3.17
CA LEU A 73 -2.63 -5.65 1.99
C LEU A 73 -3.61 -6.56 1.23
N GLY A 74 -4.46 -7.30 1.94
CA GLY A 74 -5.49 -8.16 1.34
C GLY A 74 -6.59 -7.41 0.57
N ARG A 75 -6.58 -6.07 0.58
CA ARG A 75 -7.55 -5.22 -0.15
C ARG A 75 -6.93 -4.53 -1.37
N LEU A 76 -5.62 -4.66 -1.55
CA LEU A 76 -4.89 -4.14 -2.70
C LEU A 76 -4.94 -5.16 -3.84
N SER A 77 -4.67 -4.72 -5.08
CA SER A 77 -4.66 -5.62 -6.24
C SER A 77 -3.29 -6.24 -6.48
N ASP A 78 -2.26 -5.41 -6.51
CA ASP A 78 -0.87 -5.84 -6.58
C ASP A 78 -0.11 -5.30 -5.36
N VAL A 79 0.80 -6.12 -4.82
CA VAL A 79 1.81 -5.70 -3.86
C VAL A 79 3.07 -6.51 -4.12
N ASP A 80 4.20 -5.84 -4.27
CA ASP A 80 5.50 -6.46 -4.52
C ASP A 80 6.61 -5.63 -3.86
N PHE A 81 7.50 -6.29 -3.12
CA PHE A 81 8.64 -5.63 -2.48
C PHE A 81 9.92 -5.93 -3.28
N GLU A 82 10.56 -4.87 -3.77
CA GLU A 82 11.77 -4.97 -4.57
C GLU A 82 12.99 -4.39 -3.83
N ARG A 83 14.10 -5.13 -3.85
CA ARG A 83 15.38 -4.61 -3.39
C ARG A 83 16.00 -3.72 -4.46
N THR A 84 16.43 -2.54 -4.06
CA THR A 84 17.08 -1.55 -4.92
C THR A 84 18.46 -1.20 -4.38
N GLY A 85 19.28 -0.53 -5.19
CA GLY A 85 20.63 -0.09 -4.77
C GLY A 85 20.63 0.82 -3.54
N ASP A 86 19.52 1.56 -3.32
CA ASP A 86 19.38 2.57 -2.26
C ASP A 86 18.51 2.10 -1.08
N GLY A 87 18.10 0.82 -1.06
CA GLY A 87 17.20 0.28 -0.04
C GLY A 87 16.08 -0.55 -0.64
N TRP A 88 14.87 -0.43 -0.09
CA TRP A 88 13.71 -1.19 -0.55
C TRP A 88 12.67 -0.28 -1.18
N ARG A 89 11.94 -0.83 -2.15
CA ARG A 89 10.74 -0.21 -2.70
C ARG A 89 9.58 -1.17 -2.59
N VAL A 90 8.39 -0.61 -2.44
CA VAL A 90 7.15 -1.36 -2.58
C VAL A 90 6.44 -0.85 -3.83
N ARG A 91 5.92 -1.77 -4.62
CA ARG A 91 5.06 -1.52 -5.77
C ARG A 91 3.68 -1.99 -5.40
N TRP A 92 2.66 -1.16 -5.57
CA TRP A 92 1.30 -1.54 -5.23
C TRP A 92 0.24 -0.81 -6.04
N SER A 93 -0.96 -1.39 -6.09
CA SER A 93 -2.09 -0.85 -6.85
C SER A 93 -3.41 -1.13 -6.13
N VAL A 94 -4.42 -0.32 -6.42
CA VAL A 94 -5.82 -0.58 -6.04
C VAL A 94 -6.62 -1.18 -7.20
N PRO A 95 -7.80 -1.79 -6.95
CA PRO A 95 -8.61 -2.38 -8.01
C PRO A 95 -8.89 -1.43 -9.18
N GLY A 96 -8.54 -1.88 -10.39
CA GLY A 96 -8.75 -1.12 -11.63
C GLY A 96 -7.70 -0.05 -11.94
N GLU A 97 -6.78 0.24 -11.01
CA GLU A 97 -5.67 1.15 -11.22
C GLU A 97 -4.64 0.49 -12.15
N ARG A 98 -4.29 1.15 -13.27
CA ARG A 98 -3.28 0.61 -14.21
C ARG A 98 -1.87 1.10 -13.92
N ALA A 99 -1.75 2.32 -13.41
CA ALA A 99 -0.49 2.85 -12.93
C ALA A 99 -0.18 2.24 -11.57
N VAL A 100 1.05 1.75 -11.39
CA VAL A 100 1.47 1.14 -10.12
C VAL A 100 2.16 2.21 -9.29
N ALA A 101 1.70 2.39 -8.05
CA ALA A 101 2.35 3.27 -7.09
C ALA A 101 3.69 2.67 -6.64
N THR A 102 4.66 3.52 -6.35
CA THR A 102 5.99 3.07 -5.95
C THR A 102 6.61 4.02 -4.95
N GLU A 103 6.89 3.52 -3.74
CA GLU A 103 7.47 4.27 -2.64
C GLU A 103 8.67 3.54 -2.06
N ALA A 104 9.61 4.32 -1.54
CA ALA A 104 10.72 3.79 -0.78
C ALA A 104 10.26 3.38 0.61
N VAL A 105 10.65 2.16 1.03
CA VAL A 105 10.34 1.62 2.36
C VAL A 105 11.64 1.20 3.06
N SER A 106 11.61 1.21 4.39
CA SER A 106 12.65 0.63 5.21
C SER A 106 12.19 -0.75 5.68
N ILE A 107 13.08 -1.74 5.56
CA ILE A 107 12.83 -3.11 6.03
C ILE A 107 13.94 -3.47 6.99
N ALA A 108 13.57 -3.68 8.25
CA ALA A 108 14.46 -4.15 9.28
C ALA A 108 14.34 -5.66 9.42
N THR A 109 15.48 -6.34 9.57
CA THR A 109 15.53 -7.79 9.73
C THR A 109 16.45 -8.19 10.87
N ALA A 110 16.10 -9.26 11.58
CA ALA A 110 16.97 -9.90 12.57
C ALA A 110 17.12 -11.39 12.24
N CYS A 111 18.32 -11.93 12.45
CA CYS A 111 18.61 -13.33 12.21
C CYS A 111 19.02 -14.02 13.52
N ALA A 112 18.38 -15.14 13.83
CA ALA A 112 18.71 -16.01 14.94
C ALA A 112 19.19 -17.36 14.38
N GLY A 113 20.50 -17.60 14.43
CA GLY A 113 21.11 -18.74 13.75
C GLY A 113 21.00 -18.60 12.23
N SER A 114 20.40 -19.60 11.58
CA SER A 114 20.20 -19.63 10.12
C SER A 114 18.85 -19.10 9.66
N VAL A 115 18.03 -18.52 10.56
CA VAL A 115 16.70 -17.99 10.22
C VAL A 115 16.68 -16.48 10.42
N CYS A 116 16.34 -15.76 9.36
CA CYS A 116 16.13 -14.32 9.33
C CYS A 116 14.63 -14.02 9.26
N ARG A 117 14.19 -12.97 9.94
CA ARG A 117 12.79 -12.51 9.96
C ARG A 117 12.72 -11.00 9.89
N ILE A 118 11.62 -10.48 9.36
CA ILE A 118 11.35 -9.04 9.31
C ILE A 118 10.91 -8.56 10.69
N THR A 119 11.65 -7.61 11.26
CA THR A 119 11.36 -6.99 12.55
C THR A 119 10.63 -5.65 12.41
N GLY A 120 10.55 -5.10 11.20
CA GLY A 120 9.79 -3.89 10.93
C GLY A 120 9.77 -3.54 9.45
N ILE A 121 8.65 -2.94 9.03
CA ILE A 121 8.48 -2.27 7.75
C ILE A 121 8.03 -0.86 8.07
N GLY A 122 8.67 0.15 7.49
CA GLY A 122 8.34 1.54 7.74
C GLY A 122 8.56 2.41 6.52
N ALA A 123 8.12 3.65 6.61
CA ALA A 123 8.49 4.67 5.63
C ALA A 123 10.02 4.79 5.57
N ALA A 124 10.58 4.93 4.35
CA ALA A 124 11.94 5.42 4.19
C ALA A 124 11.93 6.96 4.20
N SER A 125 12.83 7.60 3.45
CA SER A 125 12.73 9.04 3.18
C SER A 125 11.62 9.32 2.15
N GLY A 126 10.65 10.16 2.51
CA GLY A 126 9.59 10.62 1.61
C GLY A 126 8.19 10.15 2.00
N PRO A 127 7.24 10.18 1.04
CA PRO A 127 5.89 9.63 1.16
C PRO A 127 5.89 8.18 1.65
N ALA A 128 4.94 7.85 2.54
CA ALA A 128 4.69 6.50 3.00
C ALA A 128 3.31 6.02 2.49
N PRO A 129 3.16 4.75 2.08
CA PRO A 129 1.84 4.26 1.71
C PRO A 129 0.87 4.29 2.90
N ALA A 130 -0.37 4.78 2.72
CA ALA A 130 -1.35 4.86 3.81
C ALA A 130 -1.60 3.50 4.48
N TRP A 131 -1.65 2.41 3.70
CA TRP A 131 -1.84 1.05 4.20
C TRP A 131 -0.73 0.58 5.15
N LEU A 132 0.46 1.19 5.09
CA LEU A 132 1.59 0.82 5.94
C LEU A 132 1.50 1.45 7.33
N VAL A 133 0.95 2.66 7.41
CA VAL A 133 1.06 3.54 8.58
C VAL A 133 -0.21 3.60 9.44
N GLU A 134 -1.37 3.20 8.90
CA GLU A 134 -2.61 3.11 9.67
C GLU A 134 -3.58 2.03 9.14
N PRO A 135 -4.60 1.63 9.91
CA PRO A 135 -5.65 0.74 9.41
C PRO A 135 -6.48 1.43 8.32
N THR A 136 -6.60 0.79 7.17
CA THR A 136 -7.30 1.37 6.00
C THR A 136 -8.38 0.44 5.47
N ASP A 137 -9.43 1.04 4.93
CA ASP A 137 -10.42 0.38 4.10
C ASP A 137 -10.24 0.82 2.63
N VAL A 138 -10.42 -0.10 1.67
CA VAL A 138 -10.43 0.23 0.23
C VAL A 138 -11.87 0.16 -0.24
N VAL A 139 -12.38 1.27 -0.78
CA VAL A 139 -13.78 1.45 -1.16
C VAL A 139 -13.86 1.87 -2.62
N SER A 140 -14.54 1.09 -3.46
CA SER A 140 -14.79 1.43 -4.85
C SER A 140 -16.16 2.09 -5.00
N VAL A 141 -16.21 3.26 -5.64
CA VAL A 141 -17.43 4.02 -5.91
C VAL A 141 -17.37 4.61 -7.31
N ASP A 142 -18.36 4.36 -8.16
CA ASP A 142 -18.56 4.94 -9.50
C ASP A 142 -17.35 5.66 -10.17
N GLY A 143 -16.34 4.89 -10.57
CA GLY A 143 -15.15 5.42 -11.26
C GLY A 143 -14.09 6.04 -10.36
N ALA A 144 -14.14 5.82 -9.06
CA ALA A 144 -13.15 6.20 -8.07
C ALA A 144 -12.87 5.03 -7.10
N VAL A 145 -11.68 5.05 -6.50
CA VAL A 145 -11.28 4.15 -5.43
C VAL A 145 -10.67 4.97 -4.30
N LEU A 146 -11.20 4.78 -3.10
CA LEU A 146 -10.76 5.48 -1.90
C LEU A 146 -10.00 4.51 -0.99
N ILE A 147 -8.82 4.92 -0.53
CA ILE A 147 -8.08 4.30 0.58
C ILE A 147 -8.36 5.14 1.81
N VAL A 148 -9.25 4.66 2.67
CA VAL A 148 -9.83 5.43 3.77
C VAL A 148 -9.24 4.95 5.09
N GLY A 149 -8.53 5.82 5.80
CA GLY A 149 -8.10 5.57 7.16
C GLY A 149 -9.31 5.32 8.07
N ARG A 150 -9.25 4.33 8.96
CA ARG A 150 -10.39 4.00 9.82
C ARG A 150 -10.75 5.18 10.73
N GLY A 151 -11.95 5.73 10.56
CA GLY A 151 -12.44 6.91 11.28
C GLY A 151 -12.28 8.22 10.50
N ALA A 152 -11.71 8.19 9.29
CA ALA A 152 -11.71 9.31 8.37
C ALA A 152 -13.14 9.66 7.88
N PRO A 153 -13.36 10.90 7.42
CA PRO A 153 -14.65 11.30 6.84
C PRO A 153 -14.98 10.50 5.57
N ASP A 154 -16.26 10.17 5.38
CA ASP A 154 -16.74 9.54 4.15
C ASP A 154 -16.86 10.58 3.04
N LEU A 155 -16.06 10.41 1.99
CA LEU A 155 -16.03 11.27 0.80
C LEU A 155 -16.52 10.55 -0.46
N SER A 156 -17.16 9.40 -0.31
CA SER A 156 -17.60 8.54 -1.43
C SER A 156 -18.46 9.27 -2.47
N ALA A 157 -19.44 10.05 -2.01
CA ALA A 157 -20.32 10.81 -2.89
C ALA A 157 -19.55 11.90 -3.67
N ALA A 158 -18.66 12.61 -3.00
CA ALA A 158 -17.86 13.67 -3.63
C ALA A 158 -16.81 13.10 -4.60
N ALA A 159 -16.23 11.94 -4.30
CA ALA A 159 -15.32 11.23 -5.19
C ALA A 159 -16.02 10.75 -6.48
N SER A 160 -17.27 10.26 -6.37
CA SER A 160 -18.10 9.89 -7.52
C SER A 160 -18.36 11.11 -8.43
N VAL A 161 -18.75 12.25 -7.84
CA VAL A 161 -18.96 13.51 -8.58
C VAL A 161 -17.67 13.98 -9.26
N ALA A 162 -16.54 13.97 -8.55
CA ALA A 162 -15.25 14.35 -9.12
C ALA A 162 -14.84 13.46 -10.30
N SER A 163 -15.06 12.14 -10.18
CA SER A 163 -14.78 11.19 -11.25
C SER A 163 -15.65 11.40 -12.49
N SER A 164 -16.93 11.78 -12.33
CA SER A 164 -17.80 12.07 -13.47
C SER A 164 -17.50 13.43 -14.10
N ALA A 165 -17.21 14.47 -13.30
CA ALA A 165 -16.99 15.83 -13.79
C ALA A 165 -15.88 15.92 -14.86
N ALA A 166 -14.77 15.22 -14.66
CA ALA A 166 -13.68 15.16 -15.64
C ALA A 166 -14.09 14.46 -16.95
N ARG A 167 -14.92 13.40 -16.86
CA ARG A 167 -15.45 12.67 -18.01
C ARG A 167 -16.48 13.51 -18.78
N ASP A 168 -17.37 14.17 -18.05
CA ASP A 168 -18.48 14.97 -18.60
C ASP A 168 -18.04 16.33 -19.13
N ALA A 169 -16.81 16.77 -18.84
CA ALA A 169 -16.23 17.99 -19.37
C ALA A 169 -16.07 17.97 -20.91
N GLY A 170 -16.08 16.79 -21.54
CA GLY A 170 -15.95 16.65 -22.99
C GLY A 170 -14.57 17.06 -23.54
N MET A 171 -13.57 17.21 -22.66
CA MET A 171 -12.21 17.59 -23.02
C MET A 171 -11.35 16.33 -23.21
N SER A 172 -10.78 16.17 -24.40
CA SER A 172 -9.95 15.00 -24.74
C SER A 172 -8.74 14.82 -23.81
N LEU A 173 -8.16 15.94 -23.36
CA LEU A 173 -7.03 15.94 -22.43
C LEU A 173 -7.38 15.41 -21.02
N LEU A 174 -8.65 15.42 -20.62
CA LEU A 174 -9.13 14.88 -19.34
C LEU A 174 -9.68 13.44 -19.46
N THR A 175 -9.67 12.87 -20.67
CA THR A 175 -10.28 11.57 -20.99
C THR A 175 -9.30 10.61 -21.67
N VAL A 176 -7.99 10.86 -21.53
CA VAL A 176 -6.91 10.01 -22.09
C VAL A 176 -7.04 8.56 -21.63
N ASP A 177 -7.55 8.35 -20.41
CA ASP A 177 -7.87 7.03 -19.88
C ASP A 177 -9.22 7.03 -19.13
N PRO A 178 -10.35 6.92 -19.84
CA PRO A 178 -11.67 7.14 -19.25
C PRO A 178 -12.06 6.07 -18.21
N ASP A 179 -11.45 4.89 -18.29
CA ASP A 179 -11.74 3.76 -17.40
C ASP A 179 -10.80 3.70 -16.18
N ALA A 180 -9.73 4.50 -16.13
CA ALA A 180 -8.88 4.57 -14.96
C ALA A 180 -9.64 5.19 -13.77
N PRO A 181 -9.67 4.50 -12.61
CA PRO A 181 -10.34 5.01 -11.43
C PRO A 181 -9.57 6.21 -10.87
N LEU A 182 -10.31 7.23 -10.44
CA LEU A 182 -9.75 8.30 -9.62
C LEU A 182 -9.33 7.73 -8.26
N VAL A 183 -8.05 7.81 -7.90
CA VAL A 183 -7.55 7.26 -6.63
C VAL A 183 -7.42 8.36 -5.58
N LEU A 184 -8.10 8.18 -4.45
CA LEU A 184 -8.05 9.09 -3.31
C LEU A 184 -7.50 8.38 -2.08
N GLU A 185 -6.63 9.04 -1.34
CA GLU A 185 -6.21 8.64 -0.01
C GLU A 185 -6.82 9.60 1.00
N VAL A 186 -7.55 9.07 1.97
CA VAL A 186 -8.22 9.85 3.03
C VAL A 186 -7.65 9.40 4.38
N PRO A 187 -6.48 9.91 4.78
CA PRO A 187 -5.90 9.63 6.09
C PRO A 187 -6.88 9.92 7.23
N ALA A 188 -6.81 9.18 8.34
CA ALA A 188 -7.65 9.44 9.51
C ALA A 188 -7.12 10.58 10.40
N ALA A 189 -5.83 10.89 10.33
CA ALA A 189 -5.16 11.85 11.21
C ALA A 189 -4.09 12.68 10.49
N ASP A 190 -3.83 13.89 11.01
CA ASP A 190 -2.83 14.82 10.47
C ASP A 190 -1.41 14.24 10.43
N SER A 191 -1.07 13.40 11.42
CA SER A 191 0.21 12.70 11.45
C SER A 191 0.35 11.70 10.31
N THR A 192 -0.72 10.98 9.97
CA THR A 192 -0.74 10.07 8.83
C THR A 192 -0.69 10.86 7.52
N TYR A 193 -1.45 11.96 7.43
CA TYR A 193 -1.40 12.85 6.26
C TYR A 193 0.01 13.39 5.99
N ALA A 194 0.75 13.79 7.03
CA ALA A 194 2.14 14.21 6.88
C ALA A 194 3.07 13.09 6.38
N LEU A 195 2.86 11.84 6.83
CA LEU A 195 3.63 10.68 6.37
C LEU A 195 3.29 10.33 4.92
N VAL A 196 2.00 10.27 4.56
CA VAL A 196 1.55 9.93 3.21
C VAL A 196 1.98 10.98 2.19
N THR A 197 1.94 12.26 2.55
CA THR A 197 2.41 13.33 1.66
C THR A 197 3.92 13.51 1.67
N GLY A 198 4.63 12.95 2.65
CA GLY A 198 6.04 13.25 2.93
C GLY A 198 6.30 14.73 3.27
N MET A 199 5.25 15.51 3.59
CA MET A 199 5.33 16.94 3.88
C MET A 199 5.28 17.21 5.38
N SER A 200 5.92 18.29 5.83
CA SER A 200 5.82 18.71 7.23
C SER A 200 4.40 19.21 7.56
N ALA A 201 3.98 19.02 8.82
CA ALA A 201 2.68 19.49 9.30
C ALA A 201 2.45 21.00 9.04
N ALA A 202 3.51 21.82 9.12
CA ALA A 202 3.44 23.25 8.83
C ALA A 202 3.11 23.54 7.35
N ARG A 203 3.60 22.73 6.42
CA ARG A 203 3.31 22.87 4.98
C ARG A 203 1.90 22.38 4.64
N THR A 204 1.42 21.35 5.33
CA THR A 204 0.13 20.72 5.02
C THR A 204 -1.07 21.43 5.65
N GLN A 205 -0.88 22.24 6.69
CA GLN A 205 -1.97 22.92 7.42
C GLN A 205 -2.85 23.82 6.53
N GLY A 206 -2.27 24.41 5.48
CA GLY A 206 -2.98 25.29 4.54
C GLY A 206 -3.70 24.57 3.40
N LEU A 207 -3.49 23.26 3.24
CA LEU A 207 -4.01 22.50 2.10
C LEU A 207 -5.30 21.76 2.47
N GLY A 208 -6.30 21.81 1.58
CA GLY A 208 -7.52 21.01 1.72
C GLY A 208 -7.33 19.58 1.24
N ALA A 209 -6.70 19.43 0.08
CA ALA A 209 -6.22 18.19 -0.50
C ALA A 209 -5.00 18.54 -1.36
N LEU A 210 -4.32 17.51 -1.87
CA LEU A 210 -3.29 17.70 -2.89
C LEU A 210 -3.25 16.51 -3.82
N THR A 211 -3.04 16.77 -5.10
CA THR A 211 -2.67 15.76 -6.07
C THR A 211 -1.14 15.62 -6.10
N GLN A 212 -0.65 14.41 -5.80
CA GLN A 212 0.76 14.08 -5.92
C GLN A 212 0.95 12.84 -6.77
N ARG A 213 2.19 12.63 -7.22
CA ARG A 213 2.58 11.42 -7.91
C ARG A 213 3.44 10.57 -6.98
N GLU A 214 2.97 9.36 -6.71
CA GLU A 214 3.67 8.35 -5.92
C GLU A 214 4.35 7.37 -6.89
N GLY A 215 5.62 7.68 -7.19
CA GLY A 215 6.34 7.02 -8.27
C GLY A 215 5.73 7.38 -9.64
N GLY A 216 4.95 6.46 -10.20
CA GLY A 216 4.23 6.63 -11.48
C GLY A 216 2.73 6.87 -11.34
N ALA A 217 2.14 6.59 -10.18
CA ALA A 217 0.69 6.67 -9.98
C ALA A 217 0.28 8.03 -9.39
N PRO A 218 -0.60 8.79 -10.06
CA PRO A 218 -1.18 10.00 -9.47
C PRO A 218 -2.22 9.65 -8.40
N ARG A 219 -2.25 10.40 -7.31
CA ARG A 219 -3.19 10.22 -6.19
C ARG A 219 -3.60 11.54 -5.59
N ILE A 220 -4.84 11.63 -5.15
CA ILE A 220 -5.35 12.76 -4.38
C ILE A 220 -5.28 12.40 -2.91
N VAL A 221 -4.43 13.09 -2.14
CA VAL A 221 -4.35 12.90 -0.69
C VAL A 221 -5.14 14.01 -0.01
N VAL A 222 -6.16 13.63 0.75
CA VAL A 222 -7.10 14.55 1.41
C VAL A 222 -6.61 14.91 2.81
N ASN A 223 -6.66 16.20 3.18
CA ASN A 223 -6.31 16.62 4.53
C ASN A 223 -7.46 16.32 5.52
N PRO A 224 -7.27 15.40 6.49
CA PRO A 224 -8.32 15.05 7.44
C PRO A 224 -8.80 16.22 8.30
N ALA A 225 -7.91 17.14 8.70
CA ALA A 225 -8.28 18.31 9.50
C ALA A 225 -9.27 19.23 8.80
N ARG A 226 -9.29 19.22 7.46
CA ARG A 226 -10.18 20.06 6.64
C ARG A 226 -11.41 19.30 6.19
N ALA A 227 -11.25 18.05 5.76
CA ALA A 227 -12.31 17.24 5.20
C ALA A 227 -13.51 17.08 6.12
N GLY A 228 -13.29 16.92 7.44
CA GLY A 228 -14.38 16.84 8.42
C GLY A 228 -15.22 18.11 8.59
N GLN A 229 -14.80 19.24 8.00
CA GLN A 229 -15.46 20.55 8.12
C GLN A 229 -16.16 20.97 6.82
N TRP A 230 -15.97 20.24 5.72
CA TRP A 230 -16.52 20.60 4.43
C TRP A 230 -18.02 20.35 4.38
N SER A 231 -18.76 21.30 3.81
CA SER A 231 -20.08 21.00 3.25
C SER A 231 -19.94 20.02 2.08
N PRO A 232 -21.02 19.30 1.70
CA PRO A 232 -21.01 18.48 0.49
C PRO A 232 -20.58 19.25 -0.77
N SER A 233 -21.00 20.51 -0.90
CA SER A 233 -20.60 21.36 -2.04
C SER A 233 -19.11 21.70 -2.03
N GLN A 234 -18.51 21.96 -0.86
CA GLN A 234 -17.08 22.20 -0.72
C GLN A 234 -16.27 20.95 -1.05
N ALA A 235 -16.71 19.78 -0.59
CA ALA A 235 -16.08 18.51 -0.92
C ALA A 235 -16.14 18.22 -2.42
N ASN A 236 -17.30 18.41 -3.05
CA ASN A 236 -17.47 18.24 -4.50
C ASN A 236 -16.56 19.18 -5.29
N MET A 237 -16.54 20.47 -4.94
CA MET A 237 -15.72 21.48 -5.61
C MET A 237 -14.24 21.13 -5.52
N LEU A 238 -13.74 20.86 -4.31
CA LEU A 238 -12.32 20.60 -4.08
C LEU A 238 -11.86 19.27 -4.69
N LEU A 239 -12.64 18.19 -4.55
CA LEU A 239 -12.25 16.91 -5.15
C LEU A 239 -12.35 16.95 -6.68
N THR A 240 -13.29 17.72 -7.23
CA THR A 240 -13.34 17.96 -8.69
C THR A 240 -12.10 18.74 -9.15
N HIS A 241 -11.71 19.79 -8.41
CA HIS A 241 -10.48 20.54 -8.68
C HIS A 241 -9.26 19.60 -8.71
N GLU A 242 -9.06 18.79 -7.67
CA GLU A 242 -7.93 17.85 -7.61
C GLU A 242 -8.03 16.75 -8.69
N SER A 243 -9.23 16.33 -9.08
CA SER A 243 -9.40 15.34 -10.16
C SER A 243 -8.87 15.84 -11.51
N VAL A 244 -8.90 17.16 -11.74
CA VAL A 244 -8.30 17.75 -12.94
C VAL A 244 -6.79 17.58 -12.89
N HIS A 245 -6.14 17.94 -11.79
CA HIS A 245 -4.69 17.73 -11.63
C HIS A 245 -4.31 16.26 -11.75
N TRP A 246 -5.14 15.37 -11.21
CA TRP A 246 -4.96 13.92 -11.35
C TRP A 246 -5.01 13.48 -12.82
N ARG A 247 -5.98 13.95 -13.59
CA ARG A 247 -6.10 13.63 -15.04
C ARG A 247 -4.96 14.22 -15.87
N LEU A 248 -4.46 15.39 -15.47
CA LEU A 248 -3.38 16.09 -16.15
C LEU A 248 -2.00 15.56 -15.78
N SER A 249 -1.88 14.68 -14.78
CA SER A 249 -0.59 14.30 -14.20
C SER A 249 0.42 13.89 -15.27
N ASP A 250 -0.02 13.12 -16.26
CA ASP A 250 0.84 12.52 -17.29
C ASP A 250 1.34 13.52 -18.34
N LEU A 251 0.78 14.73 -18.36
CA LEU A 251 1.30 15.84 -19.16
C LEU A 251 2.51 16.52 -18.51
N GLY A 252 2.81 16.18 -17.24
CA GLY A 252 3.89 16.77 -16.48
C GLY A 252 3.52 18.12 -15.85
N ALA A 253 4.49 18.75 -15.20
CA ALA A 253 4.28 20.07 -14.59
C ALA A 253 4.03 21.14 -15.66
N PRO A 254 3.15 22.12 -15.40
CA PRO A 254 2.98 23.26 -16.28
C PRO A 254 4.31 23.96 -16.56
N VAL A 255 4.52 24.40 -17.80
CA VAL A 255 5.66 25.26 -18.14
C VAL A 255 5.58 26.54 -17.30
N GLY A 256 6.71 27.00 -16.77
CA GLY A 256 6.75 28.17 -15.89
C GLY A 256 5.99 29.38 -16.46
N GLY A 257 5.10 29.94 -15.63
CA GLY A 257 4.18 31.03 -16.03
C GLY A 257 2.83 30.57 -16.58
N ASN A 258 2.60 29.26 -16.78
CA ASN A 258 1.34 28.70 -17.28
C ASN A 258 0.56 27.88 -16.24
N GLU A 259 0.94 27.94 -14.96
CA GLU A 259 0.19 27.30 -13.86
C GLU A 259 -1.28 27.74 -13.84
N TRP A 260 -1.57 28.99 -14.25
CA TRP A 260 -2.93 29.51 -14.36
C TRP A 260 -3.84 28.68 -15.29
N VAL A 261 -3.29 27.92 -16.24
CA VAL A 261 -4.06 27.08 -17.16
C VAL A 261 -4.59 25.85 -16.43
N SER A 262 -3.74 25.12 -15.71
CA SER A 262 -4.15 23.93 -14.96
C SER A 262 -5.03 24.31 -13.78
N GLU A 263 -4.63 25.31 -13.00
CA GLU A 263 -5.40 25.79 -11.85
C GLU A 263 -6.73 26.42 -12.29
N GLY A 264 -6.73 27.25 -13.34
CA GLY A 264 -7.95 27.86 -13.86
C GLY A 264 -8.95 26.84 -14.41
N LEU A 265 -8.46 25.77 -15.06
CA LEU A 265 -9.31 24.67 -15.50
C LEU A 265 -9.87 23.88 -14.31
N ALA A 266 -9.05 23.60 -13.31
CA ALA A 266 -9.44 22.90 -12.09
C ALA A 266 -10.54 23.66 -11.33
N GLU A 267 -10.36 24.98 -11.15
CA GLU A 267 -11.36 25.86 -10.55
C GLU A 267 -12.65 25.94 -11.38
N TRP A 268 -12.53 26.14 -12.70
CA TRP A 268 -13.69 26.24 -13.59
C TRP A 268 -14.55 24.96 -13.58
N LEU A 269 -13.93 23.78 -13.50
CA LEU A 269 -14.65 22.51 -13.38
C LEU A 269 -15.20 22.26 -11.98
N GLY A 270 -14.52 22.74 -10.93
CA GLY A 270 -14.99 22.61 -9.55
C GLY A 270 -16.18 23.50 -9.21
N LEU A 271 -16.38 24.60 -9.93
CA LEU A 271 -17.49 25.52 -9.69
C LEU A 271 -18.86 24.88 -10.03
N PRO A 272 -19.88 25.06 -9.17
CA PRO A 272 -21.24 24.65 -9.48
C PRO A 272 -21.73 25.32 -10.76
N ARG A 273 -22.21 24.54 -11.73
CA ARG A 273 -22.72 25.06 -13.01
C ARG A 273 -24.11 25.70 -12.93
N ASP A 274 -24.78 25.57 -11.78
CA ASP A 274 -26.15 26.07 -11.56
C ASP A 274 -26.23 27.56 -11.21
N ALA A 275 -25.11 28.30 -11.24
CA ALA A 275 -25.13 29.75 -10.99
C ALA A 275 -25.80 30.56 -12.12
N ASP A 276 -25.94 29.99 -13.32
CA ASP A 276 -26.54 30.68 -14.48
C ASP A 276 -28.07 30.56 -14.55
N GLU A 277 -28.73 29.66 -13.80
CA GLU A 277 -30.21 29.58 -13.74
C GLU A 277 -30.83 30.56 -12.73
N ALA A 278 -30.08 31.04 -11.73
CA ALA A 278 -30.58 32.01 -10.75
C ALA A 278 -30.42 33.48 -11.19
N ALA A 279 -29.57 33.75 -12.18
CA ALA A 279 -29.41 35.09 -12.75
C ALA A 279 -30.38 35.41 -13.90
N ALA A 280 -31.15 34.41 -14.36
CA ALA A 280 -32.12 34.52 -15.44
C ALA A 280 -33.60 34.46 -14.98
N SER A 281 -33.87 34.51 -13.66
CA SER A 281 -35.22 34.59 -13.08
C SER A 281 -35.50 35.95 -12.45
#